data_AF-A0A9P9HBI4-F1
#
_entry.id   AF-A0A9P9HBI4-F1
#
_cell.length_a   1.000
_cell.length_b   1.000
_cell.length_c   1.000
_cell.angle_alpha   90.00
_cell.angle_beta   90.00
_cell.angle_gamma   90.00
#
_symmetry.space_group_name_H-M   'P 1'
#
loop_
_entity.id
_entity.type
_entity.pdbx_description
1 polymer ?
#
loop_
_entity_poly.entity_id
_entity_poly.type
_entity_poly.pdbx_seq_one_letter_code
_entity_poly.pdbx_strand_id
1 'polypeptide(L)'
;EDLKELIRTEIWPWIRNCQSQHPQCAASVAAAVPTRLVDVGLDGDEMVKLIQTDQKALEYIALSYCWGKGTANSKARTTSKNLQSRLNGIWIKDLPASIQDAITITRLMGINYIWIDAICIVQSDGPNDPGDWATEAGRMGDYYSGSLCCIAASCANSSTEGFLRARPLGRFKIKPVPSDQPREMEKELVRHHILSLSKREALGEAWCELVRDYSNMKLSFASDRMVAISGVATLLSRKHHDDYFYGAFRSSLAECLLWWSSEDSNTEYPGWSWLSV
;
A
#
# COMPACT_ATOMS: atom_id res chain seq x y z
N GLU A 1 -8.38 -7.35 -22.15
CA GLU A 1 -8.44 -8.78 -21.77
C GLU A 1 -7.40 -9.11 -20.69
N ASP A 2 -6.19 -8.57 -20.80
CA ASP A 2 -5.08 -8.77 -19.84
C ASP A 2 -5.43 -8.49 -18.36
N LEU A 3 -6.16 -7.40 -18.05
CA LEU A 3 -6.49 -7.08 -16.65
C LEU A 3 -7.52 -8.06 -16.05
N LYS A 4 -8.51 -8.51 -16.84
CA LYS A 4 -9.48 -9.52 -16.42
C LYS A 4 -8.77 -10.84 -16.13
N GLU A 5 -7.81 -11.20 -16.97
CA GLU A 5 -7.00 -12.41 -16.77
C GLU A 5 -6.12 -12.29 -15.52
N LEU A 6 -5.42 -11.16 -15.32
CA LEU A 6 -4.61 -10.92 -14.12
C LEU A 6 -5.43 -11.03 -12.82
N ILE A 7 -6.64 -10.45 -12.81
CA ILE A 7 -7.55 -10.56 -11.66
C ILE A 7 -7.89 -12.04 -11.38
N ARG A 8 -8.13 -12.82 -12.44
CA ARG A 8 -8.50 -14.24 -12.35
C ARG A 8 -7.33 -15.14 -11.94
N THR A 9 -6.13 -14.91 -12.45
CA THR A 9 -4.97 -15.81 -12.27
C THR A 9 -4.09 -15.45 -11.09
N GLU A 10 -4.02 -14.17 -10.70
CA GLU A 10 -3.12 -13.72 -9.64
C GLU A 10 -3.90 -13.19 -8.44
N ILE A 11 -4.79 -12.21 -8.64
CA ILE A 11 -5.41 -11.47 -7.52
C ILE A 11 -6.38 -12.37 -6.73
N TRP A 12 -7.33 -13.01 -7.42
CA TRP A 12 -8.31 -13.88 -6.75
C TRP A 12 -7.66 -15.09 -6.05
N PRO A 13 -6.72 -15.81 -6.68
CA PRO A 13 -5.98 -16.87 -5.99
C PRO A 13 -5.25 -16.38 -4.74
N TRP A 14 -4.62 -15.21 -4.79
CA TRP A 14 -3.97 -14.62 -3.61
C TRP A 14 -4.96 -14.28 -2.49
N ILE A 15 -6.09 -13.66 -2.82
CA ILE A 15 -7.17 -13.34 -1.85
C ILE A 15 -7.72 -14.62 -1.20
N ARG A 16 -8.04 -15.64 -2.01
CA ARG A 16 -8.55 -16.92 -1.51
C ARG A 16 -7.54 -17.64 -0.63
N ASN A 17 -6.26 -17.60 -1.01
CA ASN A 17 -5.20 -18.15 -0.18
C ASN A 17 -5.16 -17.45 1.17
N CYS A 18 -5.17 -16.12 1.19
CA CYS A 18 -5.21 -15.32 2.42
C CYS A 18 -6.41 -15.69 3.30
N GLN A 19 -7.62 -15.73 2.74
CA GLN A 19 -8.83 -16.08 3.49
C GLN A 19 -8.81 -17.53 4.03
N SER A 20 -8.20 -18.47 3.30
CA SER A 20 -8.15 -19.88 3.71
C SER A 20 -7.03 -20.21 4.70
N GLN A 21 -5.91 -19.49 4.64
CA GLN A 21 -4.71 -19.80 5.44
C GLN A 21 -4.48 -18.82 6.59
N HIS A 22 -5.12 -17.64 6.61
CA HIS A 22 -4.95 -16.63 7.65
C HIS A 22 -6.29 -16.36 8.37
N PRO A 23 -6.58 -17.03 9.50
CA PRO A 23 -7.82 -16.86 10.25
C PRO A 23 -8.11 -15.41 10.65
N GLN A 24 -7.07 -14.65 11.03
CA GLN A 24 -7.23 -13.22 11.35
C GLN A 24 -7.69 -12.37 10.16
N CYS A 25 -7.27 -12.71 8.93
CA CYS A 25 -7.69 -12.01 7.73
C CYS A 25 -9.12 -12.38 7.33
N ALA A 26 -9.51 -13.65 7.52
CA ALA A 26 -10.88 -14.12 7.27
C ALA A 26 -11.90 -13.51 8.23
N ALA A 27 -11.53 -13.34 9.50
CA ALA A 27 -12.38 -12.73 10.52
C ALA A 27 -12.60 -11.22 10.31
N SER A 28 -11.69 -10.54 9.60
CA SER A 28 -11.71 -9.09 9.36
C SER A 28 -12.89 -8.63 8.51
N VAL A 29 -13.43 -9.51 7.65
CA VAL A 29 -14.57 -9.20 6.75
C VAL A 29 -15.88 -8.94 7.53
N ALA A 30 -15.94 -9.32 8.81
CA ALA A 30 -17.08 -9.05 9.69
C ALA A 30 -17.03 -7.67 10.40
N ALA A 31 -16.01 -6.85 10.12
CA ALA A 31 -15.79 -5.57 10.79
C ALA A 31 -16.63 -4.41 10.23
N ALA A 32 -16.68 -3.32 10.99
CA ALA A 32 -17.57 -2.17 10.83
C ALA A 32 -17.62 -1.61 9.40
N VAL A 33 -18.81 -1.65 8.80
CA VAL A 33 -19.05 -1.12 7.46
C VAL A 33 -18.97 0.41 7.48
N PRO A 34 -18.28 1.04 6.51
CA PRO A 34 -18.18 2.50 6.45
C PRO A 34 -19.54 3.16 6.39
N THR A 35 -19.65 4.38 6.94
CA THR A 35 -20.92 5.11 6.96
C THR A 35 -21.46 5.38 5.55
N ARG A 36 -20.56 5.51 4.58
CA ARG A 36 -20.88 5.64 3.16
C ARG A 36 -19.92 4.83 2.30
N LEU A 37 -20.42 4.34 1.18
CA LEU A 37 -19.67 3.63 0.15
C LEU A 37 -20.04 4.19 -1.22
N VAL A 38 -19.18 3.99 -2.20
CA VAL A 38 -19.52 4.24 -3.61
C VAL A 38 -20.01 2.93 -4.21
N ASP A 39 -21.27 2.90 -4.63
CA ASP A 39 -21.84 1.87 -5.48
C ASP A 39 -21.30 2.08 -6.90
N VAL A 40 -20.50 1.11 -7.37
CA VAL A 40 -19.87 1.18 -8.68
C VAL A 40 -20.80 0.71 -9.79
N GLY A 41 -21.99 0.18 -9.52
CA GLY A 41 -22.89 -0.33 -10.55
C GLY A 41 -22.29 -1.49 -11.36
N LEU A 42 -22.84 -1.72 -12.55
CA LEU A 42 -22.47 -2.85 -13.40
C LEU A 42 -21.41 -2.46 -14.46
N ASP A 43 -20.87 -3.46 -15.14
CA ASP A 43 -19.99 -3.24 -16.29
C ASP A 43 -20.74 -2.45 -17.39
N GLY A 44 -20.13 -1.36 -17.87
CA GLY A 44 -20.74 -0.44 -18.83
C GLY A 44 -21.48 0.78 -18.24
N ASP A 45 -21.79 0.81 -16.94
CA ASP A 45 -22.43 1.98 -16.34
C ASP A 45 -21.49 3.19 -16.33
N GLU A 46 -21.97 4.35 -16.81
CA GLU A 46 -21.17 5.58 -16.90
C GLU A 46 -21.16 6.41 -15.60
N MET A 47 -22.02 6.05 -14.65
CA MET A 47 -22.20 6.75 -13.39
C MET A 47 -22.03 5.80 -12.20
N VAL A 48 -21.49 6.34 -11.11
CA VAL A 48 -21.45 5.70 -9.79
C VAL A 48 -22.27 6.51 -8.80
N LYS A 49 -22.67 5.92 -7.67
CA LYS A 49 -23.49 6.60 -6.67
C LYS A 49 -22.88 6.49 -5.29
N LEU A 50 -22.86 7.60 -4.56
CA LEU A 50 -22.61 7.55 -3.14
C LEU A 50 -23.85 6.95 -2.47
N ILE A 51 -23.67 5.96 -1.61
CA ILE A 51 -24.74 5.36 -0.81
C ILE A 51 -24.45 5.53 0.66
N GLN A 52 -25.50 5.67 1.45
CA GLN A 52 -25.41 5.57 2.90
C GLN A 52 -25.68 4.13 3.31
N THR A 53 -24.80 3.57 4.12
CA THR A 53 -24.92 2.18 4.55
C THR A 53 -25.88 2.08 5.73
N ASP A 54 -26.58 0.96 5.83
CA ASP A 54 -27.45 0.61 6.96
C ASP A 54 -26.74 -0.27 7.99
N GLN A 55 -25.40 -0.26 7.99
CA GLN A 55 -24.53 -1.08 8.84
C GLN A 55 -24.73 -2.59 8.67
N LYS A 56 -25.37 -3.06 7.60
CA LYS A 56 -25.31 -4.47 7.20
C LYS A 56 -23.93 -4.80 6.65
N ALA A 57 -23.51 -6.05 6.84
CA ALA A 57 -22.29 -6.58 6.25
C ALA A 57 -22.37 -6.44 4.73
N LEU A 58 -21.54 -5.54 4.19
CA LEU A 58 -21.34 -5.31 2.77
C LEU A 58 -19.89 -5.60 2.46
N GLU A 59 -19.64 -6.38 1.41
CA GLU A 59 -18.30 -6.59 0.90
C GLU A 59 -17.91 -5.38 0.03
N TYR A 60 -16.74 -4.78 0.33
CA TYR A 60 -16.25 -3.61 -0.39
C TYR A 60 -14.72 -3.61 -0.50
N ILE A 61 -14.23 -2.82 -1.44
CA ILE A 61 -12.80 -2.55 -1.65
C ILE A 61 -12.45 -1.20 -1.04
N ALA A 62 -11.25 -1.05 -0.45
CA ALA A 62 -10.73 0.26 -0.07
C ALA A 62 -9.73 0.79 -1.10
N LEU A 63 -9.72 2.10 -1.36
CA LEU A 63 -8.73 2.75 -2.20
C LEU A 63 -7.74 3.57 -1.37
N SER A 64 -6.45 3.26 -1.46
CA SER A 64 -5.35 4.08 -0.96
C SER A 64 -4.62 4.76 -2.13
N TYR A 65 -4.60 6.10 -2.14
CA TYR A 65 -4.04 6.87 -3.25
C TYR A 65 -3.55 8.25 -2.81
N CYS A 66 -2.67 8.86 -3.61
CA CYS A 66 -2.26 10.24 -3.39
C CYS A 66 -3.30 11.21 -4.00
N TRP A 67 -3.81 12.16 -3.21
CA TRP A 67 -4.72 13.18 -3.72
C TRP A 67 -4.06 14.10 -4.75
N GLY A 68 -2.76 14.37 -4.59
CA GLY A 68 -2.02 15.38 -5.38
C GLY A 68 -2.11 16.79 -4.77
N LYS A 69 -1.52 17.77 -5.45
CA LYS A 69 -1.46 19.17 -4.98
C LYS A 69 -2.64 20.00 -5.50
N GLY A 70 -2.99 21.06 -4.77
CA GLY A 70 -3.97 22.05 -5.20
C GLY A 70 -5.35 21.45 -5.48
N THR A 71 -5.88 21.66 -6.68
CA THR A 71 -7.23 21.25 -7.08
C THR A 71 -7.29 19.87 -7.73
N ALA A 72 -6.19 19.11 -7.75
CA ALA A 72 -6.10 17.81 -8.43
C ALA A 72 -7.25 16.84 -8.07
N ASN A 73 -7.58 16.73 -6.77
CA ASN A 73 -8.64 15.84 -6.29
C ASN A 73 -10.01 16.54 -6.11
N SER A 74 -10.15 17.81 -6.50
CA SER A 74 -11.35 18.62 -6.21
C SER A 74 -12.65 18.01 -6.76
N LYS A 75 -12.58 17.32 -7.91
CA LYS A 75 -13.72 16.65 -8.54
C LYS A 75 -14.20 15.40 -7.81
N ALA A 76 -13.35 14.78 -6.99
CA ALA A 76 -13.74 13.66 -6.13
C ALA A 76 -14.39 14.13 -4.83
N ARG A 77 -14.00 15.30 -4.31
CA ARG A 77 -14.42 15.76 -2.98
C ARG A 77 -15.94 15.86 -2.84
N THR A 78 -16.46 15.20 -1.82
CA THR A 78 -17.82 15.40 -1.33
C THR A 78 -17.80 16.52 -0.28
N THR A 79 -18.73 17.46 -0.37
CA THR A 79 -18.96 18.53 0.61
C THR A 79 -20.44 18.58 0.95
N SER A 80 -20.83 19.27 2.02
CA SER A 80 -22.23 19.38 2.42
C SER A 80 -23.11 19.94 1.29
N LYS A 81 -22.55 20.82 0.45
CA LYS A 81 -23.24 21.42 -0.71
C LYS A 81 -23.49 20.45 -1.85
N ASN A 82 -22.59 19.49 -2.09
CA ASN A 82 -22.71 18.56 -3.23
C ASN A 82 -23.15 17.15 -2.81
N LEU A 83 -23.29 16.86 -1.52
CA LEU A 83 -23.66 15.54 -1.00
C LEU A 83 -24.90 14.95 -1.70
N GLN A 84 -25.98 15.73 -1.82
CA GLN A 84 -27.20 15.25 -2.49
C GLN A 84 -26.97 14.90 -3.96
N SER A 85 -26.12 15.66 -4.67
CA SER A 85 -25.77 15.34 -6.05
C SER A 85 -24.97 14.04 -6.16
N ARG A 86 -24.08 13.77 -5.19
CA ARG A 86 -23.30 12.51 -5.12
C ARG A 86 -24.19 11.29 -4.90
N LEU A 87 -25.26 11.45 -4.12
CA LEU A 87 -26.27 10.40 -3.90
C LEU A 87 -27.09 10.11 -5.17
N ASN A 88 -27.36 11.13 -5.99
CA ASN A 88 -28.09 10.97 -7.24
C ASN A 88 -27.23 10.33 -8.35
N GLY A 89 -25.93 10.65 -8.36
CA GLY A 89 -24.94 10.01 -9.21
C GLY A 89 -23.76 10.91 -9.58
N ILE A 90 -22.66 10.27 -9.95
CA ILE A 90 -21.38 10.90 -10.30
C ILE A 90 -20.92 10.30 -11.62
N TRP A 91 -20.69 11.14 -12.61
CA TRP A 91 -20.10 10.70 -13.88
C TRP A 91 -18.66 10.24 -13.65
N ILE A 92 -18.34 9.00 -14.09
CA ILE A 92 -17.01 8.41 -13.88
C ILE A 92 -15.93 9.25 -14.57
N LYS A 93 -16.21 9.72 -15.80
CA LYS A 93 -15.29 10.56 -16.58
C LYS A 93 -14.86 11.85 -15.89
N ASP A 94 -15.66 12.36 -14.94
CA ASP A 94 -15.36 13.59 -14.20
C ASP A 94 -14.46 13.33 -12.98
N LEU A 95 -14.32 12.07 -12.55
CA LEU A 95 -13.48 11.69 -11.42
C LEU A 95 -12.00 11.66 -11.82
N PRO A 96 -11.06 11.84 -10.87
CA PRO A 96 -9.63 11.66 -11.15
C PRO A 96 -9.30 10.26 -11.68
N ALA A 97 -8.29 10.17 -12.56
CA ALA A 97 -7.94 8.93 -13.26
C ALA A 97 -7.66 7.76 -12.31
N SER A 98 -7.01 7.97 -11.17
CA SER A 98 -6.76 6.91 -10.18
C SER A 98 -8.06 6.37 -9.57
N ILE A 99 -9.09 7.21 -9.43
CA ILE A 99 -10.40 6.76 -8.97
C ILE A 99 -11.12 6.00 -10.09
N GLN A 100 -11.03 6.44 -11.34
CA GLN A 100 -11.61 5.72 -12.48
C GLN A 100 -11.00 4.31 -12.62
N ASP A 101 -9.68 4.21 -12.48
CA ASP A 101 -8.96 2.93 -12.49
C ASP A 101 -9.40 2.01 -11.35
N ALA A 102 -9.59 2.55 -10.14
CA ALA A 102 -10.06 1.79 -8.98
C ALA A 102 -11.50 1.29 -9.16
N ILE A 103 -12.40 2.12 -9.72
CA ILE A 103 -13.77 1.71 -10.08
C ILE A 103 -13.72 0.56 -11.09
N THR A 104 -12.85 0.68 -12.10
CA THR A 104 -12.67 -0.36 -13.12
C THR A 104 -12.24 -1.68 -12.49
N ILE A 105 -11.20 -1.70 -11.65
CA ILE A 105 -10.76 -2.92 -10.97
C ILE A 105 -11.88 -3.49 -10.08
N THR A 106 -12.56 -2.65 -9.32
CA THR A 106 -13.64 -3.07 -8.41
C THR A 106 -14.74 -3.82 -9.16
N ARG A 107 -15.21 -3.27 -10.30
CA ARG A 107 -16.18 -3.93 -11.19
C ARG A 107 -15.63 -5.24 -11.77
N LEU A 108 -14.38 -5.25 -12.22
CA LEU A 108 -13.76 -6.45 -12.81
C LEU A 108 -13.54 -7.57 -11.78
N MET A 109 -13.36 -7.23 -10.51
CA MET A 109 -13.34 -8.19 -9.43
C MET A 109 -14.74 -8.74 -9.13
N GLY A 110 -15.81 -8.09 -9.57
CA GLY A 110 -17.19 -8.49 -9.26
C GLY A 110 -17.67 -7.98 -7.90
N ILE A 111 -17.03 -6.93 -7.37
CA ILE A 111 -17.43 -6.27 -6.12
C ILE A 111 -18.21 -5.00 -6.48
N ASN A 112 -19.29 -4.73 -5.75
CA ASN A 112 -20.20 -3.62 -6.08
C ASN A 112 -19.86 -2.32 -5.35
N TYR A 113 -19.01 -2.39 -4.32
CA TYR A 113 -18.76 -1.26 -3.44
C TYR A 113 -17.28 -0.96 -3.28
N ILE A 114 -16.96 0.33 -3.33
CA ILE A 114 -15.62 0.83 -3.02
C ILE A 114 -15.71 1.98 -2.02
N TRP A 115 -14.83 1.98 -1.04
CA TRP A 115 -14.61 3.09 -0.13
C TRP A 115 -13.48 3.98 -0.65
N ILE A 116 -13.80 5.25 -0.86
CA ILE A 116 -12.88 6.29 -1.35
C ILE A 116 -13.04 7.49 -0.42
N ASP A 117 -12.02 7.78 0.38
CA ASP A 117 -12.04 8.82 1.42
C ASP A 117 -12.59 10.17 0.92
N ALA A 118 -12.15 10.65 -0.24
CA ALA A 118 -12.57 11.92 -0.80
C ALA A 118 -14.07 11.99 -1.14
N ILE A 119 -14.68 10.85 -1.49
CA ILE A 119 -16.10 10.77 -1.87
C ILE A 119 -16.96 10.35 -0.67
N CYS A 120 -16.46 9.43 0.16
CA CYS A 120 -17.19 8.81 1.26
C CYS A 120 -17.13 9.61 2.57
N ILE A 121 -16.25 10.61 2.67
CA ILE A 121 -16.18 11.55 3.79
C ILE A 121 -16.63 12.93 3.28
N VAL A 122 -17.54 13.57 4.00
CA VAL A 122 -17.92 14.96 3.73
C VAL A 122 -16.77 15.83 4.20
N GLN A 123 -16.10 16.41 3.22
CA GLN A 123 -14.93 17.27 3.39
C GLN A 123 -15.35 18.66 3.84
N SER A 124 -14.46 19.34 4.54
CA SER A 124 -14.69 20.73 4.91
C SER A 124 -14.76 21.65 3.68
N ASP A 125 -15.68 22.61 3.73
CA ASP A 125 -15.87 23.64 2.69
C ASP A 125 -15.88 25.05 3.30
N GLY A 126 -14.97 25.26 4.26
CA GLY A 126 -14.74 26.51 4.95
C GLY A 126 -14.93 26.42 6.47
N PRO A 127 -14.72 27.52 7.20
CA PRO A 127 -14.74 27.53 8.67
C PRO A 127 -16.10 27.15 9.29
N ASN A 128 -17.18 27.40 8.55
CA ASN A 128 -18.56 27.16 8.98
C ASN A 128 -19.12 25.81 8.50
N ASP A 129 -18.33 25.04 7.75
CA ASP A 129 -18.70 23.73 7.22
C ASP A 129 -17.52 22.78 7.39
N PRO A 130 -17.28 22.27 8.61
CA PRO A 130 -16.13 21.42 8.90
C PRO A 130 -16.24 20.02 8.28
N GLY A 131 -17.40 19.66 7.71
CA GLY A 131 -17.69 18.31 7.25
C GLY A 131 -17.74 17.30 8.40
N ASP A 132 -17.53 16.01 8.08
CA ASP A 132 -17.57 14.92 9.06
C ASP A 132 -16.22 14.19 9.23
N TRP A 133 -15.13 14.81 8.76
CA TRP A 133 -13.78 14.26 8.90
C TRP A 133 -13.43 13.84 10.33
N ALA A 134 -13.79 14.63 11.35
CA ALA A 134 -13.49 14.31 12.74
C ALA A 134 -14.10 12.98 13.21
N THR A 135 -15.27 12.63 12.68
CA THR A 135 -15.97 11.37 12.99
C THR A 135 -15.47 10.21 12.14
N GLU A 136 -15.19 10.45 10.85
CA GLU A 136 -14.75 9.40 9.93
C GLU A 136 -13.27 9.02 10.13
N ALA A 137 -12.40 9.98 10.46
CA ALA A 137 -10.97 9.75 10.62
C ALA A 137 -10.67 8.75 11.76
N GLY A 138 -11.42 8.81 12.87
CA GLY A 138 -11.27 7.88 13.99
C GLY A 138 -11.63 6.44 13.65
N ARG A 139 -12.43 6.22 12.60
CA ARG A 139 -12.89 4.89 12.13
C ARG A 139 -12.18 4.43 10.87
N MET A 140 -11.25 5.23 10.34
CA MET A 140 -10.59 4.95 9.06
C MET A 140 -9.82 3.62 9.10
N GLY A 141 -9.19 3.29 10.23
CA GLY A 141 -8.52 2.00 10.42
C GLY A 141 -9.49 0.81 10.32
N ASP A 142 -10.69 0.95 10.88
CA ASP A 142 -11.75 -0.06 10.78
C ASP A 142 -12.23 -0.21 9.33
N TYR A 143 -12.33 0.90 8.58
CA TYR A 143 -12.74 0.86 7.18
C TYR A 143 -11.72 0.19 6.27
N TYR A 144 -10.42 0.37 6.51
CA TYR A 144 -9.40 -0.34 5.74
C TYR A 144 -9.34 -1.81 6.13
N SER A 145 -9.37 -2.13 7.42
CA SER A 145 -9.32 -3.51 7.90
C SER A 145 -10.57 -4.32 7.54
N GLY A 146 -11.74 -3.69 7.49
CA GLY A 146 -13.00 -4.34 7.08
C GLY A 146 -13.16 -4.59 5.59
N SER A 147 -12.27 -4.03 4.74
CA SER A 147 -12.36 -4.23 3.28
C SER A 147 -11.88 -5.62 2.86
N LEU A 148 -12.42 -6.14 1.75
CA LEU A 148 -11.95 -7.40 1.14
C LEU A 148 -10.46 -7.32 0.80
N CYS A 149 -10.06 -6.20 0.20
CA CYS A 149 -8.67 -5.82 0.03
C CYS A 149 -8.55 -4.31 -0.24
N CYS A 150 -7.32 -3.79 -0.11
CA CYS A 150 -6.97 -2.42 -0.43
C CYS A 150 -6.30 -2.35 -1.81
N ILE A 151 -6.82 -1.51 -2.70
CA ILE A 151 -6.11 -1.10 -3.92
C ILE A 151 -5.17 0.04 -3.54
N ALA A 152 -3.86 -0.20 -3.65
CA ALA A 152 -2.85 0.83 -3.44
C ALA A 152 -2.35 1.38 -4.78
N ALA A 153 -2.64 2.65 -5.07
CA ALA A 153 -2.20 3.36 -6.28
C ALA A 153 -0.73 3.83 -6.18
N SER A 154 0.18 2.94 -5.76
CA SER A 154 1.55 3.29 -5.34
C SER A 154 2.44 3.88 -6.43
N CYS A 155 2.09 3.70 -7.71
CA CYS A 155 2.86 4.26 -8.82
C CYS A 155 2.44 5.67 -9.24
N ALA A 156 1.40 6.25 -8.63
CA ALA A 156 0.86 7.56 -8.99
C ALA A 156 1.17 8.60 -7.91
N ASN A 157 1.75 9.75 -8.29
CA ASN A 157 2.03 10.84 -7.34
C ASN A 157 0.86 11.82 -7.16
N SER A 158 -0.21 11.63 -7.95
CA SER A 158 -1.42 12.44 -7.94
C SER A 158 -2.61 11.58 -8.39
N SER A 159 -3.80 11.94 -7.91
CA SER A 159 -5.06 11.30 -8.27
C SER A 159 -5.39 11.40 -9.76
N THR A 160 -4.79 12.36 -10.44
CA THR A 160 -4.97 12.64 -11.87
C THR A 160 -4.15 11.74 -12.79
N GLU A 161 -3.18 10.98 -12.27
CA GLU A 161 -2.27 10.19 -13.12
C GLU A 161 -2.82 8.83 -13.55
N GLY A 162 -3.67 8.21 -12.73
CA GLY A 162 -4.03 6.81 -12.89
C GLY A 162 -2.87 5.87 -12.55
N PHE A 163 -3.18 4.59 -12.46
CA PHE A 163 -2.23 3.51 -12.19
C PHE A 163 -2.36 2.32 -13.15
N LEU A 164 -3.40 2.24 -13.98
CA LEU A 164 -3.56 1.24 -15.05
C LEU A 164 -2.80 1.60 -16.34
N ARG A 165 -1.68 2.31 -16.20
CA ARG A 165 -0.81 2.65 -17.33
C ARG A 165 0.11 1.49 -17.68
N ALA A 166 0.40 1.33 -18.97
CA ALA A 166 1.42 0.39 -19.42
C ALA A 166 2.72 0.71 -18.68
N ARG A 167 3.21 -0.25 -17.88
CA ARG A 167 4.55 -0.16 -17.34
C ARG A 167 5.48 -0.42 -18.52
N PRO A 168 6.26 0.57 -19.01
CA PRO A 168 7.39 0.21 -19.82
C PRO A 168 8.21 -0.73 -18.94
N LEU A 169 8.33 -2.00 -19.35
CA LEU A 169 9.30 -2.89 -18.76
C LEU A 169 10.64 -2.19 -19.00
N GLY A 170 11.06 -1.39 -18.02
CA GLY A 170 12.45 -1.09 -17.83
C GLY A 170 13.06 -2.46 -17.68
N ARG A 171 13.64 -2.98 -18.77
CA ARG A 171 14.62 -4.05 -18.71
C ARG A 171 15.74 -3.50 -17.85
N PHE A 172 15.58 -3.51 -16.53
CA PHE A 172 16.70 -3.78 -15.67
C PHE A 172 17.28 -5.04 -16.26
N LYS A 173 18.43 -4.92 -16.93
CA LYS A 173 19.19 -6.09 -17.35
C LYS A 173 19.56 -6.78 -16.04
N ILE A 174 18.69 -7.68 -15.58
CA ILE A 174 19.06 -8.67 -14.59
C ILE A 174 20.15 -9.45 -15.30
N LYS A 175 21.41 -9.15 -14.96
CA LYS A 175 22.51 -9.99 -15.42
C LYS A 175 22.25 -11.35 -14.78
N PRO A 176 22.08 -12.42 -15.57
CA PRO A 176 21.98 -13.76 -15.00
C PRO A 176 23.20 -13.97 -14.12
N VAL A 177 22.96 -14.40 -12.88
CA VAL A 177 24.03 -14.90 -12.02
C VAL A 177 24.62 -16.12 -12.74
N PRO A 178 25.93 -16.14 -13.07
CA PRO A 178 26.54 -17.31 -13.68
C PRO A 178 26.29 -18.53 -12.79
N SER A 179 25.71 -19.58 -13.34
CA SER A 179 25.23 -20.76 -12.60
C SER A 179 26.32 -21.70 -12.12
N ASP A 180 27.59 -21.32 -12.22
CA ASP A 180 28.71 -22.23 -11.99
C ASP A 180 29.62 -21.73 -10.86
N GLN A 181 29.11 -21.74 -9.62
CA GLN A 181 29.96 -21.86 -8.43
C GLN A 181 29.30 -22.77 -7.38
N PRO A 182 30.04 -23.72 -6.77
CA PRO A 182 29.50 -24.60 -5.74
C PRO A 182 29.05 -23.80 -4.51
N ARG A 183 27.79 -24.02 -4.07
CA ARG A 183 27.16 -23.38 -2.89
C ARG A 183 27.70 -23.90 -1.53
N GLU A 184 28.96 -24.27 -1.45
CA GLU A 184 29.54 -24.91 -0.26
C GLU A 184 30.72 -24.15 0.34
N MET A 185 30.88 -22.86 0.03
CA MET A 185 32.02 -22.09 0.54
C MET A 185 31.73 -20.62 0.86
N GLU A 186 30.57 -20.31 1.45
CA GLU A 186 30.22 -18.91 1.80
C GLU A 186 29.51 -18.74 3.16
N LYS A 187 29.68 -19.68 4.09
CA LYS A 187 29.26 -19.46 5.50
C LYS A 187 30.33 -18.78 6.37
N GLU A 188 31.53 -18.56 5.84
CA GLU A 188 32.67 -18.03 6.60
C GLU A 188 33.18 -16.65 6.14
N LEU A 189 32.64 -16.08 5.05
CA LEU A 189 33.14 -14.83 4.43
C LEU A 189 32.31 -13.56 4.69
N VAL A 190 31.22 -13.61 5.45
CA VAL A 190 30.36 -12.43 5.74
C VAL A 190 31.01 -11.46 6.76
N ARG A 191 32.18 -11.79 7.32
CA ARG A 191 32.89 -10.89 8.27
C ARG A 191 33.63 -9.71 7.64
N HIS A 192 33.68 -9.60 6.31
CA HIS A 192 34.25 -8.41 5.65
C HIS A 192 33.19 -7.34 5.37
N HIS A 193 32.97 -6.50 6.40
CA HIS A 193 32.37 -5.15 6.41
C HIS A 193 31.47 -4.81 5.21
N ILE A 194 30.15 -4.71 5.42
CA ILE A 194 29.16 -4.15 4.48
C ILE A 194 29.61 -2.82 3.83
N LEU A 195 30.45 -2.05 4.55
CA LEU A 195 31.07 -0.81 4.09
C LEU A 195 32.12 -0.99 2.98
N SER A 196 32.51 -2.21 2.62
CA SER A 196 33.45 -2.51 1.54
C SER A 196 32.76 -2.91 0.22
N LEU A 197 31.48 -3.30 0.29
CA LEU A 197 30.71 -3.81 -0.83
C LEU A 197 30.35 -2.74 -1.87
N SER A 198 29.99 -3.17 -3.08
CA SER A 198 29.44 -2.29 -4.12
C SER A 198 28.03 -1.79 -3.74
N LYS A 199 27.53 -0.72 -4.36
CA LYS A 199 26.20 -0.15 -4.04
C LYS A 199 25.08 -1.19 -4.08
N ARG A 200 25.07 -2.05 -5.11
CA ARG A 200 24.03 -3.07 -5.31
C ARG A 200 24.07 -4.14 -4.22
N GLU A 201 25.27 -4.60 -3.87
CA GLU A 201 25.47 -5.65 -2.86
C GLU A 201 25.21 -5.10 -1.46
N ALA A 202 25.76 -3.91 -1.15
CA ALA A 202 25.68 -3.31 0.17
C ALA A 202 24.27 -2.90 0.58
N LEU A 203 23.48 -2.34 -0.35
CA LEU A 203 22.18 -1.74 -0.02
C LEU A 203 21.00 -2.71 -0.19
N GLY A 204 21.18 -3.84 -0.87
CA GLY A 204 20.16 -4.87 -1.10
C GLY A 204 20.27 -6.01 -0.09
N GLU A 205 20.59 -7.20 -0.59
CA GLU A 205 20.74 -8.44 0.19
C GLU A 205 21.60 -8.28 1.45
N ALA A 206 22.82 -7.73 1.35
CA ALA A 206 23.71 -7.61 2.51
C ALA A 206 23.16 -6.69 3.60
N TRP A 207 22.40 -5.65 3.23
CA TRP A 207 21.68 -4.81 4.18
C TRP A 207 20.58 -5.59 4.89
N CYS A 208 19.78 -6.35 4.12
CA CYS A 208 18.70 -7.16 4.66
C CYS A 208 19.22 -8.26 5.58
N GLU A 209 20.36 -8.87 5.26
CA GLU A 209 21.05 -9.84 6.13
C GLU A 209 21.57 -9.19 7.40
N LEU A 210 22.27 -8.05 7.30
CA LEU A 210 22.78 -7.34 8.47
C LEU A 210 21.64 -6.98 9.42
N VAL A 211 20.54 -6.45 8.90
CA VAL A 211 19.35 -6.12 9.69
C VAL A 211 18.77 -7.36 10.35
N ARG A 212 18.60 -8.47 9.61
CA ARG A 212 18.09 -9.74 10.14
C ARG A 212 18.97 -10.28 11.27
N ASP A 213 20.27 -10.32 11.05
CA ASP A 213 21.24 -10.82 12.03
C ASP A 213 21.24 -9.94 13.28
N TYR A 214 21.16 -8.62 13.11
CA TYR A 214 21.15 -7.67 14.22
C TYR A 214 19.83 -7.69 14.99
N SER A 215 18.69 -7.87 14.32
CA SER A 215 17.39 -8.06 14.97
C SER A 215 17.33 -9.34 15.82
N ASN A 216 18.01 -10.41 15.39
CA ASN A 216 18.13 -11.67 16.12
C ASN A 216 19.13 -11.62 17.30
N MET A 217 19.91 -10.54 17.45
CA MET A 217 20.83 -10.42 18.59
C MET A 217 20.05 -10.15 19.89
N LYS A 218 20.41 -10.91 20.94
CA LYS A 218 19.95 -10.68 22.32
C LYS A 218 20.71 -9.50 22.93
N LEU A 219 20.27 -8.29 22.62
CA LEU A 219 20.84 -7.06 23.17
C LEU A 219 20.38 -6.84 24.61
N SER A 220 21.26 -6.30 25.46
CA SER A 220 20.92 -5.92 26.84
C SER A 220 19.88 -4.80 26.90
N PHE A 221 19.89 -3.89 25.91
CA PHE A 221 18.93 -2.80 25.78
C PHE A 221 18.40 -2.75 24.34
N ALA A 222 17.08 -2.88 24.17
CA ALA A 222 16.44 -2.88 22.85
C ALA A 222 16.60 -1.54 22.11
N SER A 223 16.68 -0.41 22.84
CA SER A 223 16.87 0.94 22.29
C SER A 223 18.17 1.11 21.50
N ASP A 224 19.23 0.38 21.89
CA ASP A 224 20.54 0.48 21.25
C ASP A 224 20.51 -0.09 19.82
N ARG A 225 19.52 -0.96 19.53
CA ARG A 225 19.35 -1.59 18.23
C ARG A 225 19.24 -0.56 17.12
N MET A 226 18.32 0.39 17.31
CA MET A 226 18.03 1.42 16.33
C MET A 226 19.18 2.41 16.16
N VAL A 227 19.83 2.78 17.26
CA VAL A 227 20.97 3.71 17.24
C VAL A 227 22.12 3.12 16.43
N ALA A 228 22.42 1.84 16.65
CA ALA A 228 23.47 1.13 15.92
C ALA A 228 23.16 0.99 14.43
N ILE A 229 21.96 0.51 14.06
CA ILE A 229 21.59 0.34 12.65
C ILE A 229 21.50 1.69 11.93
N SER A 230 20.96 2.73 12.58
CA SER A 230 20.93 4.09 12.03
C SER A 230 22.34 4.64 11.73
N GLY A 231 23.31 4.33 12.59
CA GLY A 231 24.72 4.63 12.35
C GLY A 231 25.26 3.98 11.07
N VAL A 232 25.00 2.68 10.89
CA VAL A 232 25.41 1.95 9.68
C VAL A 232 24.70 2.48 8.44
N ALA A 233 23.39 2.72 8.53
CA ALA A 233 22.60 3.30 7.44
C ALA A 233 23.17 4.66 6.99
N THR A 234 23.50 5.53 7.95
CA THR A 234 24.09 6.84 7.69
C THR A 234 25.41 6.73 6.94
N LEU A 235 26.27 5.77 7.32
CA LEU A 235 27.55 5.54 6.65
C LEU A 235 27.34 5.04 5.21
N LEU A 236 26.41 4.11 5.01
CA LEU A 236 26.09 3.56 3.69
C LEU A 236 25.45 4.61 2.76
N SER A 237 24.52 5.41 3.27
CA SER A 237 23.91 6.54 2.54
C SER A 237 24.97 7.53 2.07
N ARG A 238 25.94 7.88 2.92
CA ARG A 238 27.05 8.78 2.57
C ARG A 238 27.96 8.16 1.52
N LYS A 239 28.37 6.90 1.71
CA LYS A 239 29.30 6.21 0.81
C LYS A 239 28.70 6.01 -0.59
N HIS A 240 27.44 5.61 -0.65
CA HIS A 240 26.79 5.21 -1.90
C HIS A 240 25.88 6.28 -2.50
N HIS A 241 25.86 7.48 -1.91
CA HIS A 241 25.01 8.61 -2.30
C HIS A 241 23.57 8.14 -2.54
N ASP A 242 22.97 7.57 -1.49
CA ASP A 242 21.60 7.04 -1.56
C ASP A 242 20.76 7.47 -0.36
N ASP A 243 19.48 7.67 -0.63
CA ASP A 243 18.52 8.05 0.40
C ASP A 243 18.10 6.81 1.19
N TYR A 244 17.98 6.98 2.50
CA TYR A 244 17.54 5.94 3.42
C TYR A 244 16.22 6.36 4.08
N PHE A 245 15.22 5.49 4.03
CA PHE A 245 13.88 5.73 4.53
C PHE A 245 13.50 4.61 5.50
N TYR A 246 13.46 4.90 6.79
CA TYR A 246 12.91 4.04 7.84
C TYR A 246 13.13 2.55 7.59
N GLY A 247 14.38 2.14 7.33
CA GLY A 247 14.73 0.74 7.14
C GLY A 247 15.16 0.31 5.74
N ALA A 248 14.90 1.11 4.70
CA ALA A 248 15.19 0.76 3.32
C ALA A 248 15.97 1.85 2.58
N PHE A 249 16.84 1.44 1.65
CA PHE A 249 17.50 2.39 0.73
C PHE A 249 16.68 2.59 -0.54
N ARG A 250 16.73 3.80 -1.10
CA ARG A 250 15.96 4.16 -2.30
C ARG A 250 16.26 3.26 -3.50
N SER A 251 17.54 2.95 -3.73
CA SER A 251 17.96 2.18 -4.92
C SER A 251 17.65 0.69 -4.84
N SER A 252 17.43 0.16 -3.63
CA SER A 252 17.09 -1.25 -3.36
C SER A 252 15.72 -1.39 -2.71
N LEU A 253 14.87 -0.35 -2.77
CA LEU A 253 13.61 -0.29 -2.06
C LEU A 253 12.72 -1.51 -2.34
N ALA A 254 12.65 -1.95 -3.60
CA ALA A 254 11.86 -3.12 -3.98
C ALA A 254 12.32 -4.40 -3.27
N GLU A 255 13.63 -4.59 -3.09
CA GLU A 255 14.21 -5.74 -2.41
C GLU A 255 14.05 -5.62 -0.89
N CYS A 256 14.29 -4.42 -0.35
CA CYS A 256 14.05 -4.12 1.06
C CYS A 256 12.58 -4.29 1.47
N LEU A 257 11.62 -4.10 0.57
CA LEU A 257 10.18 -4.29 0.83
C LEU A 257 9.72 -5.76 0.78
N LEU A 258 10.57 -6.69 0.32
CA LEU A 258 10.29 -8.13 0.35
C LEU A 258 10.66 -8.79 1.69
N TRP A 259 11.19 -8.01 2.64
CA TRP A 259 11.43 -8.49 3.99
C TRP A 259 10.12 -8.90 4.68
N TRP A 260 10.22 -9.81 5.65
CA TRP A 260 9.09 -10.29 6.43
C TRP A 260 9.55 -10.62 7.86
N SER A 261 8.63 -10.57 8.82
CA SER A 261 8.84 -10.99 10.21
C SER A 261 8.06 -12.26 10.50
N SER A 262 8.63 -13.16 11.30
CA SER A 262 7.92 -14.32 11.84
C SER A 262 7.23 -14.04 13.18
N GLU A 263 7.46 -12.88 13.80
CA GLU A 263 6.90 -12.47 15.10
C GLU A 263 6.04 -11.21 14.97
N ASP A 264 5.03 -11.08 15.85
CA ASP A 264 4.04 -9.99 15.83
C ASP A 264 4.69 -8.61 15.99
N SER A 265 4.30 -7.69 15.11
CA SER A 265 4.92 -6.37 14.95
C SER A 265 4.64 -5.41 16.12
N ASN A 266 5.67 -4.67 16.52
CA ASN A 266 5.58 -3.52 17.42
C ASN A 266 4.82 -2.36 16.76
N THR A 267 3.84 -1.77 17.45
CA THR A 267 2.85 -0.82 16.89
C THR A 267 3.39 0.59 16.61
N GLU A 268 4.65 0.88 16.94
CA GLU A 268 5.25 2.22 16.87
C GLU A 268 5.87 2.53 15.49
N TYR A 269 6.13 1.51 14.66
CA TYR A 269 6.78 1.65 13.36
C TYR A 269 5.92 1.08 12.22
N PRO A 270 6.10 1.57 10.97
CA PRO A 270 5.35 1.03 9.85
C PRO A 270 5.59 -0.49 9.70
N GLY A 271 4.53 -1.27 9.53
CA GLY A 271 4.63 -2.74 9.43
C GLY A 271 5.39 -3.26 8.20
N TRP A 272 5.76 -2.37 7.26
CA TRP A 272 6.67 -2.65 6.14
C TRP A 272 8.12 -2.24 6.42
N SER A 273 8.44 -1.78 7.64
CA SER A 273 9.80 -1.51 8.08
C SER A 273 10.25 -2.59 9.06
N TRP A 274 11.47 -3.08 8.90
CA TRP A 274 12.08 -3.99 9.88
C TRP A 274 12.16 -3.39 11.28
N LEU A 275 12.02 -2.06 11.43
CA LEU A 275 11.90 -1.37 12.71
C LEU A 275 10.66 -1.80 13.52
N SER A 276 9.68 -2.42 12.87
CA SER A 276 8.50 -2.97 13.52
C SER A 276 8.75 -4.31 14.24
N VAL A 277 10.00 -4.80 14.32
CA VAL A 277 10.41 -6.08 14.95
C VAL A 277 11.56 -5.89 15.95
#